data_AF-A0A963RUG0-F1
#
_entry.id   AF-A0A963RUG0-F1
#
_cell.length_a   1.000
_cell.length_b   1.000
_cell.length_c   1.000
_cell.angle_alpha   90.00
_cell.angle_beta   90.00
_cell.angle_gamma   90.00
#
_symmetry.space_group_name_H-M   'P 1'
#
loop_
_entity.id
_entity.type
_entity.pdbx_description
1 polymer ?
#
loop_
_entity_poly.entity_id
_entity_poly.type
_entity_poly.pdbx_seq_one_letter_code
_entity_poly.pdbx_strand_id
1 'polypeptide(L)'
;MNPHDALNPLGHAESLGRLEDLPADYVKAIHDLSVAPLWPQLRGLLPRGKPARNTQPFMWRYQEVRPHLLRAGELTPIEKAERRVLVLCNPGHGLDRLVA
;
A
#
# COMPACT_ATOMS: atom_id res chain seq x y z
N MET A 1 -31.34 -14.49 -7.10
CA MET A 1 -32.07 -13.27 -6.71
C MET A 1 -32.00 -13.21 -5.20
N ASN A 2 -31.27 -12.23 -4.64
CA ASN A 2 -30.94 -12.22 -3.22
C ASN A 2 -32.02 -11.37 -2.49
N PRO A 3 -32.61 -11.83 -1.38
CA PRO A 3 -33.82 -11.24 -0.81
C PRO A 3 -33.59 -9.91 -0.05
N HIS A 4 -32.42 -9.28 -0.22
CA HIS A 4 -32.12 -7.96 0.32
C HIS A 4 -32.46 -6.81 -0.65
N ASP A 5 -33.04 -7.12 -1.82
CA ASP A 5 -33.49 -6.14 -2.82
C ASP A 5 -34.76 -5.35 -2.42
N ALA A 6 -35.15 -5.38 -1.14
CA ALA A 6 -36.33 -4.69 -0.65
C ALA A 6 -35.99 -3.32 -0.01
N LEU A 7 -36.21 -2.27 -0.81
CA LEU A 7 -36.60 -0.90 -0.43
C LEU A 7 -35.64 -0.10 0.48
N ASN A 8 -34.72 0.65 -0.15
CA ASN A 8 -34.18 1.87 0.45
C ASN A 8 -34.96 3.09 -0.09
N PRO A 9 -35.72 3.84 0.73
CA PRO A 9 -36.63 4.89 0.27
C PRO A 9 -35.96 6.22 -0.08
N LEU A 10 -34.64 6.32 0.05
CA LEU A 10 -33.85 7.44 -0.41
C LEU A 10 -33.13 6.96 -1.68
N GLY A 11 -33.51 7.42 -2.88
CA GLY A 11 -32.97 6.94 -4.17
C GLY A 11 -31.45 7.10 -4.35
N HIS A 12 -30.65 6.29 -3.64
CA HIS A 12 -29.20 6.38 -3.59
C HIS A 12 -28.57 5.44 -4.61
N ALA A 13 -28.01 6.04 -5.66
CA ALA A 13 -26.63 5.83 -6.08
C ALA A 13 -26.14 4.37 -6.21
N GLU A 14 -26.95 3.43 -6.67
CA GLU A 14 -26.46 2.07 -6.94
C GLU A 14 -25.34 2.05 -8.00
N SER A 15 -25.27 3.08 -8.85
CA SER A 15 -24.26 3.20 -9.91
C SER A 15 -23.02 4.03 -9.53
N LEU A 16 -22.98 4.83 -8.46
CA LEU A 16 -21.86 5.76 -8.21
C LEU A 16 -20.69 5.08 -7.48
N GLY A 17 -20.10 4.07 -8.12
CA GLY A 17 -19.02 3.25 -7.57
C GLY A 17 -17.63 3.58 -8.10
N ARG A 18 -17.55 4.24 -9.27
CA ARG A 18 -16.32 4.56 -10.00
C ARG A 18 -16.35 6.02 -10.46
N LEU A 19 -15.18 6.52 -10.87
CA LEU A 19 -15.04 7.88 -11.38
C LEU A 19 -15.84 8.11 -12.68
N GLU A 20 -15.91 7.06 -13.53
CA GLU A 20 -16.67 7.03 -14.79
C GLU A 20 -18.19 7.15 -14.61
N ASP A 21 -18.70 6.92 -13.41
CA ASP A 21 -20.12 6.99 -13.10
C ASP A 21 -20.56 8.43 -12.71
N LEU A 22 -19.63 9.38 -12.59
CA LEU A 22 -19.88 10.74 -12.12
C LEU A 22 -20.16 11.73 -13.27
N PRO A 23 -21.03 12.75 -13.08
CA PRO A 23 -21.22 13.82 -14.05
C PRO A 23 -19.92 14.55 -14.40
N ALA A 24 -19.71 14.87 -15.68
CA ALA A 24 -18.46 15.45 -16.16
C ALA A 24 -18.18 16.86 -15.61
N ASP A 25 -19.23 17.66 -15.40
CA ASP A 25 -19.16 18.98 -14.78
C ASP A 25 -18.70 18.90 -13.32
N TYR A 26 -19.22 17.92 -12.57
CA TYR A 26 -18.78 17.64 -11.21
C TYR A 26 -17.31 17.21 -11.15
N VAL A 27 -16.89 16.27 -12.00
CA VAL A 27 -15.49 15.80 -12.08
C VAL A 27 -14.54 16.96 -12.38
N LYS A 28 -14.92 17.86 -13.29
CA LYS A 28 -14.15 19.05 -13.60
C LYS A 28 -14.05 19.99 -12.38
N ALA A 29 -15.16 20.25 -11.69
CA ALA A 29 -15.18 21.16 -10.55
C ALA A 29 -14.28 20.68 -9.40
N ILE A 30 -14.28 19.38 -9.10
CA ILE A 30 -13.38 18.82 -8.05
C ILE A 30 -11.92 18.80 -8.51
N HIS A 31 -11.65 18.53 -9.79
CA HIS A 31 -10.30 18.58 -10.35
C HIS A 31 -9.71 20.00 -10.27
N ASP A 32 -10.50 21.03 -10.58
CA ASP A 32 -10.09 22.43 -10.48
C ASP A 32 -9.73 22.83 -9.04
N LEU A 33 -10.28 22.13 -8.04
CA LEU A 33 -9.96 22.29 -6.62
C LEU A 33 -8.81 21.39 -6.15
N SER A 34 -8.18 20.61 -7.03
CA SER A 34 -7.19 19.59 -6.68
C SER A 34 -7.69 18.57 -5.66
N VAL A 35 -8.99 18.24 -5.71
CA VAL A 35 -9.59 17.20 -4.85
C VAL A 35 -10.12 16.04 -5.69
N ALA A 36 -10.11 14.84 -5.10
CA ALA A 36 -10.52 13.61 -5.76
C ALA A 36 -11.49 12.82 -4.87
N PRO A 37 -12.44 12.10 -5.49
CA PRO A 37 -13.36 11.26 -4.74
C PRO A 37 -12.62 10.02 -4.23
N LEU A 38 -12.62 9.80 -2.91
CA LEU A 38 -11.86 8.72 -2.29
C LEU A 38 -12.55 7.35 -2.39
N TRP A 39 -13.88 7.30 -2.49
CA TRP A 39 -14.66 6.06 -2.43
C TRP A 39 -14.32 5.00 -3.49
N PRO A 40 -13.88 5.34 -4.74
CA PRO A 40 -13.43 4.34 -5.69
C PRO A 40 -12.11 3.68 -5.25
N GLN A 41 -11.16 4.44 -4.67
CA GLN A 41 -9.89 3.88 -4.17
C GLN A 41 -10.01 3.27 -2.77
N LEU A 42 -11.01 3.68 -1.99
CA LEU A 42 -11.20 3.23 -0.61
C LEU A 42 -11.39 1.71 -0.51
N ARG A 43 -11.93 1.05 -1.55
CA ARG A 43 -12.05 -0.42 -1.60
C ARG A 43 -10.69 -1.14 -1.61
N GLY A 44 -9.67 -0.53 -2.21
CA GLY A 44 -8.31 -1.06 -2.20
C GLY A 44 -7.52 -0.67 -0.94
N LEU A 45 -7.81 0.51 -0.37
CA LEU A 45 -7.12 1.03 0.83
C LEU A 45 -7.69 0.45 2.13
N LEU A 46 -8.99 0.14 2.16
CA LEU A 46 -9.70 -0.40 3.32
C LEU A 46 -10.43 -1.69 2.91
N PRO A 47 -9.71 -2.84 2.81
CA PRO A 47 -10.34 -4.10 2.48
C PRO A 47 -11.41 -4.43 3.53
N ARG A 48 -12.64 -4.73 3.08
CA ARG A 48 -13.71 -5.19 3.96
C ARG A 48 -13.35 -6.60 4.44
N GLY A 49 -12.89 -6.72 5.68
CA GLY A 49 -12.50 -8.00 6.28
C GLY A 49 -11.10 -7.99 6.86
N LYS A 50 -10.45 -9.16 6.89
CA LYS A 50 -9.10 -9.30 7.45
C LYS A 50 -8.08 -8.58 6.54
N PRO A 51 -7.16 -7.77 7.10
CA PRO A 51 -6.11 -7.12 6.33
C PRO A 51 -5.28 -8.15 5.53
N ALA A 52 -4.90 -7.78 4.30
CA ALA A 52 -3.94 -8.54 3.53
C ALA A 52 -2.57 -8.51 4.25
N ARG A 53 -2.04 -9.68 4.60
CA ARG A 53 -0.76 -9.82 5.32
C ARG A 53 0.30 -10.30 4.34
N ASN A 54 0.96 -9.35 3.67
CA ASN A 54 2.12 -9.67 2.84
C ASN A 54 3.34 -9.98 3.71
N THR A 55 3.52 -9.28 4.83
CA THR A 55 4.58 -9.55 5.82
C THR A 55 4.46 -10.97 6.37
N GLN A 56 5.54 -11.74 6.23
CA GLN A 56 5.63 -13.11 6.73
C GLN A 56 6.34 -13.14 8.09
N PRO A 57 5.95 -14.02 9.02
CA PRO A 57 6.76 -14.28 10.21
C PRO A 57 8.15 -14.75 9.78
N PHE A 58 9.17 -14.00 10.14
CA PHE A 58 10.54 -14.31 9.76
C PHE A 58 11.49 -13.93 10.90
N MET A 59 12.56 -14.70 11.05
CA MET A 59 13.56 -14.50 12.09
C MET A 59 14.94 -14.43 11.46
N TRP A 60 15.62 -13.31 11.71
CA TRP A 60 17.03 -13.15 11.37
C TRP A 60 17.88 -13.57 12.56
N ARG A 61 18.56 -14.71 12.46
CA ARG A 61 19.48 -15.15 13.52
C ARG A 61 20.72 -14.26 13.50
N TYR A 62 21.05 -13.65 14.63
CA TYR A 62 22.21 -12.78 14.73
C TYR A 62 23.52 -13.49 14.31
N GLN A 63 23.69 -14.77 14.64
CA GLN A 63 24.86 -15.55 14.27
C GLN A 63 25.04 -15.69 12.75
N GLU A 64 23.93 -15.71 11.99
CA GLU A 64 23.95 -15.80 10.52
C GLU A 64 24.18 -14.43 9.89
N VAL A 65 23.61 -13.36 10.45
CA VAL A 65 23.73 -11.99 9.89
C VAL A 65 25.07 -11.34 10.24
N ARG A 66 25.64 -11.62 11.42
CA ARG A 66 26.84 -10.96 11.96
C ARG A 66 28.05 -11.02 11.02
N PRO A 67 28.43 -12.17 10.41
CA PRO A 67 29.56 -12.21 9.49
C PRO A 67 29.40 -11.25 8.31
N HIS A 68 28.18 -11.10 7.78
CA HIS A 68 27.88 -10.20 6.68
C HIS A 68 27.93 -8.72 7.07
N LEU A 69 27.46 -8.38 8.28
CA LEU A 69 27.59 -7.02 8.83
C LEU A 69 29.05 -6.60 8.95
N LEU A 70 29.90 -7.47 9.48
CA LEU A 70 31.34 -7.20 9.62
C LEU A 70 32.00 -7.05 8.24
N ARG A 71 31.70 -7.97 7.32
CA ARG A 71 32.22 -7.93 5.95
C ARG A 71 31.80 -6.65 5.21
N ALA A 72 30.57 -6.18 5.39
CA ALA A 72 30.12 -4.92 4.82
C ALA A 72 30.93 -3.72 5.34
N GLY A 73 31.33 -3.74 6.62
CA GLY A 73 32.21 -2.73 7.22
C GLY A 73 33.62 -2.70 6.63
N GLU A 74 34.14 -3.86 6.20
CA GLU A 74 35.44 -3.96 5.51
C GLU A 74 35.36 -3.47 4.05
N LEU A 75 34.26 -3.78 3.37
CA LEU A 75 34.10 -3.53 1.93
C LEU A 75 33.68 -2.09 1.61
N THR A 76 32.95 -1.44 2.52
CA THR A 76 32.40 -0.10 2.27
C THR A 76 33.15 0.96 3.09
N PRO A 77 34.02 1.77 2.45
CA PRO A 77 34.62 2.94 3.07
C PRO A 77 33.53 3.93 3.51
N ILE A 78 33.74 4.61 4.63
CA ILE A 78 32.74 5.52 5.21
C ILE A 78 32.54 6.77 4.35
N GLU A 79 33.54 7.13 3.56
CA GLU A 79 33.51 8.25 2.62
C GLU A 79 32.52 8.02 1.46
N LYS A 80 32.10 6.76 1.24
CA LYS A 80 31.18 6.36 0.17
C LYS A 80 29.76 6.07 0.67
N ALA A 81 29.48 6.22 1.95
CA ALA A 81 28.17 5.92 2.52
C ALA A 81 27.84 6.81 3.72
N GLU A 82 26.71 7.52 3.66
CA GLU A 82 26.19 8.27 4.81
C GLU A 82 25.89 7.37 6.02
N ARG A 83 25.40 6.14 5.75
CA ARG A 83 25.13 5.12 6.76
C ARG A 83 25.49 3.74 6.21
N ARG A 84 26.25 2.97 6.98
CA ARG A 84 26.60 1.57 6.67
C ARG A 84 25.64 0.63 7.40
N VAL A 85 24.59 0.21 6.72
CA VAL A 85 23.55 -0.65 7.27
C VAL A 85 23.22 -1.80 6.32
N LEU A 86 22.83 -2.94 6.87
CA LEU A 86 22.11 -3.98 6.13
C LEU A 86 20.64 -3.91 6.55
N VAL A 87 19.75 -3.72 5.59
CA VAL A 87 18.31 -3.63 5.87
C VAL A 87 17.73 -5.04 5.98
N LEU A 88 16.92 -5.27 7.03
CA LEU A 88 16.21 -6.53 7.20
C LEU A 88 14.95 -6.53 6.34
N CYS A 89 15.06 -7.12 5.15
CA CYS A 89 13.96 -7.20 4.20
C CYS A 89 13.10 -8.43 4.47
N ASN A 90 11.84 -8.22 4.85
CA ASN A 90 10.90 -9.33 5.03
C ASN A 90 10.65 -10.05 3.70
N PRO A 91 10.69 -11.40 3.64
CA PRO A 91 10.46 -12.16 2.40
C PRO A 91 9.12 -11.87 1.73
N GLY A 92 8.13 -11.42 2.50
CA GLY A 92 6.81 -11.02 2.04
C GLY A 92 6.76 -9.81 1.11
N HIS A 93 7.83 -9.01 1.04
CA HIS A 93 7.87 -7.78 0.24
C HIS A 93 8.89 -7.82 -0.90
N GLY A 94 9.77 -8.83 -0.96
CA GLY A 94 10.88 -8.89 -1.92
C GLY A 94 12.03 -7.95 -1.57
N LEU A 95 13.21 -8.21 -2.14
CA LEU A 95 14.42 -7.40 -1.88
C LEU A 95 14.44 -6.09 -2.68
N ASP A 96 13.75 -6.05 -3.82
CA ASP A 96 13.81 -4.94 -4.78
C ASP A 96 12.87 -3.78 -4.42
N ARG A 97 11.98 -3.96 -3.44
CA ARG A 97 11.04 -2.93 -2.97
C ARG A 97 11.63 -2.00 -1.91
N LEU A 98 12.95 -1.96 -1.78
CA LEU A 98 13.64 -1.13 -0.79
C LEU A 98 13.67 0.36 -1.16
N VAL A 99 13.13 0.73 -2.31
CA VAL A 99 13.16 2.11 -2.83
C VAL A 99 11.79 2.73 -2.63
N ALA A 100 11.75 3.84 -1.88
CA ALA A 100 10.58 4.71 -1.76
C ALA A 100 10.38 5.52 -3.05
#